data_AF-A0A2D6PZV1-F1
#
_entry.id   AF-A0A2D6PZV1-F1
#
_cell.length_a   1.000
_cell.length_b   1.000
_cell.length_c   1.000
_cell.angle_alpha   90.00
_cell.angle_beta   90.00
_cell.angle_gamma   90.00
#
_symmetry.space_group_name_H-M   'P 1'
#
loop_
_entity.id
_entity.type
_entity.pdbx_description
1 polymer ?
#
loop_
_entity_poly.entity_id
_entity_poly.type
_entity_poly.pdbx_seq_one_letter_code
_entity_poly.pdbx_strand_id
1 'polypeptide(L)'
;MIPCPKCETALNEGTRRCPFCGTPMSLIGFRPDPDRKPDPIVDPMLELFTRDEVVVFCPDCRGEFLGGKKACPRCRRATQREVRSRFEAALIARPLRELGDDVASGPREVPRDLVRIKVARGLEEATACLNELRFVGLDPWPGSDSLDPFDDPETIGIYVRAPDRDAAVYLVSGLRPKDPLDRPPTEDPDPRMATLDRARGYLEFGKYADARRALEGLGADPEAMELRTETLLRSGRVRFAEQEAERAAAAAGLAGTVRGRLRAQAGLMKALGHDGTPFGSGADPQAAIPLLALAEEEAPRVLDIGKVHIEVLAYVRDEAGLRASLRRLERLNPNLISRDGWWRDLRESLR
;
A
#
# COMPACT_ATOMS: atom_id res chain seq x y z
N MET A 1 -28.74 7.37 35.14
CA MET A 1 -28.19 6.25 35.96
C MET A 1 -29.31 5.63 36.77
N ILE A 2 -29.48 4.31 36.68
CA ILE A 2 -30.61 3.57 37.26
C ILE A 2 -30.08 2.69 38.41
N PRO A 3 -30.65 2.77 39.63
CA PRO A 3 -30.27 1.88 40.71
C PRO A 3 -30.76 0.45 40.47
N CYS A 4 -29.93 -0.53 40.77
CA CYS A 4 -30.35 -1.94 40.74
C CYS A 4 -31.43 -2.18 41.81
N PRO A 5 -32.58 -2.79 41.48
CA PRO A 5 -33.66 -3.00 42.44
C PRO A 5 -33.32 -4.02 43.54
N LYS A 6 -32.20 -4.74 43.42
CA LYS A 6 -31.78 -5.77 44.39
C LYS A 6 -30.62 -5.35 45.28
N CYS A 7 -29.67 -4.58 44.77
CA CYS A 7 -28.45 -4.20 45.51
C CYS A 7 -28.14 -2.70 45.43
N GLU A 8 -29.06 -1.91 44.88
CA GLU A 8 -29.04 -0.44 44.82
C GLU A 8 -27.83 0.19 44.11
N THR A 9 -26.93 -0.63 43.54
CA THR A 9 -25.80 -0.17 42.74
C THR A 9 -26.28 0.68 41.57
N ALA A 10 -25.70 1.87 41.40
CA ALA A 10 -26.00 2.74 40.27
C ALA A 10 -25.45 2.15 38.97
N LEU A 11 -26.31 1.96 37.98
CA LEU A 11 -25.98 1.39 36.68
C LEU A 11 -26.22 2.40 35.56
N ASN A 12 -25.48 2.24 34.47
CA ASN A 12 -25.71 3.00 33.24
C ASN A 12 -27.00 2.52 32.54
N GLU A 13 -27.68 3.44 31.87
CA GLU A 13 -28.86 3.14 31.06
C GLU A 13 -28.50 2.15 29.94
N GLY A 14 -29.35 1.15 29.70
CA GLY A 14 -29.10 0.06 28.74
C GLY A 14 -28.44 -1.20 29.34
N THR A 15 -28.05 -1.19 30.61
CA THR A 15 -27.48 -2.37 31.30
C THR A 15 -28.52 -3.49 31.47
N ARG A 16 -28.41 -4.59 30.72
CA ARG A 16 -29.40 -5.70 30.69
C ARG A 16 -29.42 -6.56 31.97
N ARG A 17 -28.29 -6.66 32.68
CA ARG A 17 -28.14 -7.37 33.96
C ARG A 17 -27.19 -6.61 34.87
N CYS A 18 -27.49 -6.53 36.17
CA CYS A 18 -26.57 -5.96 37.14
C CYS A 18 -25.26 -6.79 37.17
N PRO A 19 -24.08 -6.19 36.95
CA PRO A 19 -22.81 -6.90 36.94
C PRO A 19 -22.41 -7.46 38.31
N PHE A 20 -23.00 -6.93 39.40
CA PHE A 20 -22.68 -7.36 40.77
C PHE A 20 -23.55 -8.51 41.28
N CYS A 21 -24.87 -8.49 41.01
CA CYS A 21 -25.80 -9.48 41.56
C CYS A 21 -26.52 -10.31 40.50
N GLY A 22 -26.23 -10.09 39.21
CA GLY A 22 -26.76 -10.86 38.09
C GLY A 22 -28.25 -10.65 37.77
N THR A 23 -28.91 -9.75 38.52
CA THR A 23 -30.35 -9.50 38.42
C THR A 23 -30.69 -8.90 37.04
N PRO A 24 -31.61 -9.52 36.27
CA PRO A 24 -32.04 -8.99 34.98
C PRO A 24 -32.87 -7.70 35.16
N MET A 25 -32.51 -6.66 34.41
CA MET A 25 -33.13 -5.32 34.48
C MET A 25 -34.32 -5.19 33.49
N SER A 26 -35.15 -6.22 33.39
CA SER A 26 -36.00 -6.48 32.21
C SER A 26 -37.33 -5.71 32.14
N LEU A 27 -37.56 -4.63 32.90
CA LEU A 27 -38.88 -3.97 32.93
C LEU A 27 -38.89 -2.44 33.12
N ILE A 28 -37.78 -1.73 32.90
CA ILE A 28 -37.80 -0.26 32.87
C ILE A 28 -37.93 0.18 31.42
N GLY A 29 -39.18 0.35 30.99
CA GLY A 29 -39.54 0.76 29.64
C GLY A 29 -38.95 2.12 29.28
N PHE A 30 -38.28 2.17 28.13
CA PHE A 30 -37.97 3.40 27.42
C PHE A 30 -39.27 4.20 27.23
N ARG A 31 -39.39 5.38 27.84
CA ARG A 31 -40.28 6.42 27.33
C ARG A 31 -39.46 7.27 26.37
N PRO A 32 -39.64 7.15 25.04
CA PRO A 32 -39.00 8.08 24.12
C PRO A 32 -39.57 9.48 24.37
N ASP A 33 -38.67 10.45 24.46
CA ASP A 33 -39.01 11.87 24.54
C ASP A 33 -39.69 12.30 23.23
N PRO A 34 -40.96 12.73 23.26
CA PRO A 34 -41.73 13.04 22.03
C PRO A 34 -41.16 14.22 21.24
N ASP A 35 -40.29 15.04 21.83
CA ASP A 35 -39.72 16.24 21.19
C ASP A 35 -38.29 16.04 20.68
N ARG A 36 -37.67 14.88 20.92
CA ARG A 36 -36.33 14.57 20.39
C ARG A 36 -36.45 14.13 18.94
N LYS A 37 -36.03 15.00 18.00
CA LYS A 37 -35.84 14.59 16.60
C LYS A 37 -34.95 13.33 16.59
N PRO A 38 -35.34 12.26 15.84
CA PRO A 38 -34.55 11.05 15.80
C PRO A 38 -33.16 11.42 15.28
N ASP A 39 -32.13 11.18 16.09
CA ASP A 39 -30.78 11.11 15.60
C ASP A 39 -30.79 10.09 14.45
N PRO A 40 -30.18 10.39 13.29
CA PRO A 40 -30.16 9.44 12.18
C PRO A 40 -29.64 8.11 12.71
N ILE A 41 -30.38 7.04 12.43
CA ILE A 41 -29.96 5.68 12.78
C ILE A 41 -28.72 5.39 11.95
N VAL A 42 -27.54 5.67 12.50
CA VAL A 42 -26.28 5.14 12.02
C VAL A 42 -26.23 3.74 12.58
N ASP A 43 -26.84 2.79 11.86
CA ASP A 43 -26.74 1.37 12.19
C ASP A 43 -25.30 0.92 11.88
N PRO A 44 -24.47 0.58 12.88
CA PRO A 44 -23.12 0.08 12.63
C PRO A 44 -23.13 -1.22 11.82
N MET A 45 -24.28 -1.88 11.69
CA MET A 45 -24.44 -3.03 10.81
C MET A 45 -24.67 -2.69 9.35
N LEU A 46 -25.05 -1.46 8.98
CA LEU A 46 -25.13 -1.06 7.56
C LEU A 46 -23.73 -0.91 6.95
N GLU A 47 -22.72 -0.50 7.74
CA GLU A 47 -21.31 -0.47 7.31
C GLU A 47 -20.70 -1.88 7.17
N LEU A 48 -21.28 -2.90 7.82
CA LEU A 48 -20.89 -4.31 7.66
C LEU A 48 -21.31 -4.91 6.30
N PHE A 49 -22.25 -4.28 5.58
CA PHE A 49 -22.78 -4.80 4.31
C PHE A 49 -22.17 -4.19 3.04
N THR A 50 -21.34 -3.15 3.13
CA THR A 50 -20.44 -2.78 2.02
C THR A 50 -19.11 -3.53 2.18
N ARG A 51 -19.16 -4.86 2.15
CA ARG A 51 -17.93 -5.65 2.04
C ARG A 51 -17.32 -5.34 0.68
N ASP A 52 -16.17 -4.70 0.71
CA ASP A 52 -15.36 -4.41 -0.47
C ASP A 52 -15.13 -5.71 -1.25
N GLU A 53 -15.68 -5.76 -2.47
CA GLU A 53 -15.72 -7.00 -3.25
C GLU A 53 -14.30 -7.42 -3.64
N VAL A 54 -13.98 -8.71 -3.54
CA VAL A 54 -12.67 -9.19 -4.03
C VAL A 54 -12.73 -9.39 -5.53
N VAL A 55 -11.81 -8.77 -6.25
CA VAL A 55 -11.70 -8.84 -7.70
C VAL A 55 -10.51 -9.68 -8.11
N VAL A 56 -10.66 -10.44 -9.19
CA VAL A 56 -9.54 -11.12 -9.85
C VAL A 56 -9.11 -10.25 -11.02
N PHE A 57 -7.84 -9.87 -11.06
CA PHE A 57 -7.33 -8.97 -12.09
C PHE A 57 -5.93 -9.36 -12.56
N CYS A 58 -5.49 -8.78 -13.68
CA CYS A 58 -4.10 -8.87 -14.13
C CYS A 58 -3.28 -7.71 -13.56
N PRO A 59 -2.12 -7.96 -12.90
CA PRO A 59 -1.31 -6.89 -12.33
C PRO A 59 -0.72 -5.94 -13.38
N ASP A 60 -0.37 -6.44 -14.58
CA ASP A 60 0.22 -5.59 -15.62
C ASP A 60 -0.83 -4.71 -16.33
N CYS A 61 -1.90 -5.32 -16.87
CA CYS A 61 -2.87 -4.58 -17.68
C CYS A 61 -4.07 -4.04 -16.90
N ARG A 62 -4.17 -4.38 -15.61
CA ARG A 62 -5.31 -4.09 -14.73
C ARG A 62 -6.66 -4.49 -15.34
N GLY A 63 -6.67 -5.55 -16.15
CA GLY A 63 -7.89 -6.15 -16.68
C GLY A 63 -8.56 -7.01 -15.61
N GLU A 64 -9.83 -6.75 -15.33
CA GLU A 64 -10.65 -7.55 -14.42
C GLU A 64 -11.18 -8.83 -15.09
N PHE A 65 -11.29 -9.91 -14.33
CA PHE A 65 -11.82 -11.19 -14.77
C PHE A 65 -12.85 -11.74 -13.79
N LEU A 66 -14.08 -11.94 -14.25
CA LEU A 66 -15.19 -12.46 -13.43
C LEU A 66 -15.13 -13.99 -13.17
N GLY A 67 -14.12 -14.71 -13.69
CA GLY A 67 -14.19 -16.17 -13.88
C GLY A 67 -12.99 -17.00 -13.39
N GLY A 68 -12.24 -16.55 -12.39
CA GLY A 68 -11.18 -17.38 -11.76
C GLY A 68 -10.03 -17.82 -12.68
N LYS A 69 -9.82 -17.13 -13.81
CA LYS A 69 -8.69 -17.40 -14.72
C LYS A 69 -7.39 -17.26 -13.95
N LYS A 70 -6.53 -18.28 -13.99
CA LYS A 70 -5.20 -18.24 -13.33
C LYS A 70 -4.20 -17.31 -14.01
N ALA A 71 -4.43 -16.99 -15.29
CA ALA A 71 -3.55 -16.14 -16.08
C ALA A 71 -4.34 -15.20 -17.00
N CYS A 72 -3.76 -14.03 -17.25
CA CYS A 72 -4.29 -13.04 -18.17
C CYS A 72 -4.24 -13.56 -19.62
N PRO A 73 -5.36 -13.54 -20.38
CA PRO A 73 -5.36 -14.01 -21.76
C PRO A 73 -4.51 -13.14 -22.71
N ARG A 74 -4.19 -11.90 -22.30
CA ARG A 74 -3.46 -10.93 -23.13
C ARG A 74 -1.95 -10.96 -22.89
N CYS A 75 -1.51 -10.96 -21.64
CA CYS A 75 -0.08 -10.93 -21.27
C CYS A 75 0.43 -12.20 -20.58
N ARG A 76 -0.44 -13.21 -20.37
CA ARG A 76 -0.13 -14.50 -19.71
C ARG A 76 0.37 -14.39 -18.27
N ARG A 77 0.42 -13.18 -17.69
CA ARG A 77 0.76 -12.96 -16.27
C ARG A 77 -0.28 -13.63 -15.37
N ALA A 78 0.19 -14.22 -14.27
CA ALA A 78 -0.70 -14.77 -13.25
C ALA A 78 -1.66 -13.68 -12.74
N THR A 79 -2.92 -14.05 -12.55
CA THR A 79 -3.91 -13.13 -11.98
C THR A 79 -3.72 -13.02 -10.47
N GLN A 80 -4.09 -11.87 -9.94
CA GLN A 80 -4.03 -11.57 -8.51
C GLN A 80 -5.44 -11.25 -7.98
N ARG A 81 -5.58 -11.33 -6.66
CA ARG A 81 -6.81 -10.98 -5.93
C ARG A 81 -6.55 -9.75 -5.10
N GLU A 82 -7.43 -8.77 -5.20
CA GLU A 82 -7.37 -7.54 -4.42
C GLU A 82 -8.79 -7.06 -4.15
N VAL A 83 -8.96 -6.22 -3.13
CA VAL A 83 -10.27 -5.60 -2.83
C VAL A 83 -10.61 -4.55 -3.90
N ARG A 84 -11.88 -4.41 -4.25
CA ARG A 84 -12.39 -3.58 -5.34
C ARG A 84 -11.91 -2.14 -5.19
N SER A 85 -11.99 -1.56 -3.99
CA SER A 85 -11.56 -0.18 -3.76
C SER A 85 -10.09 0.07 -4.15
N ARG A 86 -9.18 -0.84 -3.79
CA ARG A 86 -7.76 -0.74 -4.14
C ARG A 86 -7.51 -0.96 -5.62
N PHE A 87 -8.22 -1.89 -6.24
CA PHE A 87 -8.17 -2.09 -7.69
C PHE A 87 -8.62 -0.83 -8.44
N GLU A 88 -9.69 -0.18 -7.98
CA GLU A 88 -10.21 1.06 -8.55
C GLU A 88 -9.27 2.24 -8.33
N ALA A 89 -8.72 2.38 -7.13
CA ALA A 89 -7.70 3.36 -6.82
C ALA A 89 -6.49 3.22 -7.77
N ALA A 90 -6.00 2.00 -7.99
CA ALA A 90 -4.91 1.74 -8.93
C ALA A 90 -5.26 2.05 -10.40
N LEU A 91 -6.54 1.95 -10.79
CA LEU A 91 -6.97 2.33 -12.15
C LEU A 91 -6.96 3.84 -12.35
N ILE A 92 -7.41 4.62 -11.37
CA ILE A 92 -7.41 6.08 -11.43
C ILE A 92 -6.06 6.70 -11.07
N ALA A 93 -5.17 5.91 -10.45
CA ALA A 93 -3.89 6.37 -9.97
C ALA A 93 -3.04 7.05 -11.05
N ARG A 94 -2.32 8.09 -10.63
CA ARG A 94 -1.34 8.86 -11.39
C ARG A 94 0.07 8.54 -10.86
N PRO A 95 0.74 7.50 -11.39
CA PRO A 95 1.89 6.92 -10.72
C PRO A 95 3.07 7.88 -10.58
N LEU A 96 3.30 8.78 -11.55
CA LEU A 96 4.39 9.76 -11.43
C LEU A 96 4.07 10.76 -10.31
N ARG A 97 2.86 11.30 -10.31
CA ARG A 97 2.45 12.33 -9.35
C ARG A 97 2.34 11.78 -7.94
N GLU A 98 1.63 10.68 -7.74
CA GLU A 98 1.44 10.07 -6.42
C GLU A 98 2.76 9.60 -5.82
N LEU A 99 3.59 8.89 -6.60
CA LEU A 99 4.89 8.43 -6.10
C LEU A 99 5.84 9.60 -5.85
N GLY A 100 5.82 10.62 -6.70
CA GLY A 100 6.63 11.82 -6.49
C GLY A 100 6.21 12.60 -5.25
N ASP A 101 4.90 12.77 -5.03
CA ASP A 101 4.35 13.42 -3.85
C ASP A 101 4.70 12.65 -2.56
N ASP A 102 4.64 11.31 -2.61
CA ASP A 102 5.06 10.44 -1.50
C ASP A 102 6.57 10.58 -1.20
N VAL A 103 7.43 10.61 -2.23
CA VAL A 103 8.88 10.77 -2.05
C VAL A 103 9.23 12.18 -1.55
N ALA A 104 8.59 13.21 -2.10
CA ALA A 104 8.79 14.61 -1.72
C ALA A 104 8.33 14.89 -0.29
N SER A 105 7.26 14.24 0.15
CA SER A 105 6.80 14.29 1.55
C SER A 105 7.79 13.62 2.52
N GLY A 106 8.72 12.82 2.00
CA GLY A 106 9.68 12.07 2.79
C GLY A 106 9.03 10.94 3.60
N PRO A 107 9.79 10.26 4.46
CA PRO A 107 9.21 9.29 5.38
C PRO A 107 8.16 9.98 6.25
N ARG A 108 7.04 9.29 6.53
CA ARG A 108 5.96 9.81 7.38
C ARG A 108 6.53 10.46 8.62
N GLU A 109 6.12 11.70 8.91
CA GLU A 109 6.51 12.39 10.13
C GLU A 109 6.15 11.53 11.33
N VAL A 110 7.19 11.06 12.01
CA VAL A 110 7.08 10.23 13.19
C VAL A 110 6.54 11.10 14.32
N PRO A 111 5.40 10.73 14.96
CA PRO A 111 4.90 11.47 16.10
C PRO A 111 5.96 11.55 17.21
N ARG A 112 6.13 12.74 17.79
CA ARG A 112 7.17 13.00 18.81
C ARG A 112 6.89 12.30 20.14
N ASP A 113 5.66 11.88 20.36
CA ASP A 113 5.17 11.25 21.58
C ASP A 113 5.12 9.71 21.47
N LEU A 114 5.77 9.12 20.47
CA LEU A 114 5.85 7.67 20.37
C LEU A 114 6.67 7.07 21.50
N VAL A 115 6.14 6.01 22.10
CA VAL A 115 6.80 5.17 23.09
C VAL A 115 6.87 3.74 22.58
N ARG A 116 8.03 3.10 22.74
CA ARG A 116 8.21 1.70 22.39
C ARG A 116 7.52 0.81 23.42
N ILE A 117 6.65 -0.07 22.95
CA ILE A 117 5.89 -1.01 23.79
C ILE A 117 6.34 -2.46 23.64
N LYS A 118 6.96 -2.80 22.50
CA LYS A 118 7.44 -4.14 22.21
C LYS A 118 8.65 -4.07 21.28
N VAL A 119 9.48 -5.10 21.35
CA VAL A 119 10.49 -5.43 20.34
C VAL A 119 10.08 -6.78 19.75
N ALA A 120 9.73 -6.79 18.47
CA ALA A 120 9.37 -7.99 17.72
C ALA A 120 10.61 -8.62 17.09
N ARG A 121 10.64 -9.94 17.02
CA ARG A 121 11.65 -10.75 16.34
C ARG A 121 11.14 -11.10 14.94
N GLY A 122 11.48 -10.27 13.98
CA GLY A 122 11.20 -10.45 12.56
C GLY A 122 9.89 -9.82 12.10
N LEU A 123 9.72 -9.79 10.78
CA LEU A 123 8.59 -9.17 10.10
C LEU A 123 7.25 -9.81 10.46
N GLU A 124 7.21 -11.12 10.67
CA GLU A 124 5.95 -11.82 10.96
C GLU A 124 5.39 -11.40 12.32
N GLU A 125 6.21 -11.43 13.37
CA GLU A 125 5.77 -11.01 14.70
C GLU A 125 5.40 -9.53 14.72
N ALA A 126 6.18 -8.69 14.03
CA ALA A 126 5.88 -7.27 13.92
C ALA A 126 4.53 -7.03 13.22
N THR A 127 4.31 -7.64 12.06
CA THR A 127 3.07 -7.52 11.29
C THR A 127 1.86 -7.99 12.10
N ALA A 128 1.98 -9.13 12.78
CA ALA A 128 0.93 -9.63 13.65
C ALA A 128 0.60 -8.63 14.77
N CYS A 129 1.61 -8.11 15.47
CA CYS A 129 1.41 -7.12 16.53
C CYS A 129 0.75 -5.84 16.01
N LEU A 130 1.19 -5.31 14.87
CA LEU A 130 0.60 -4.10 14.28
C LEU A 130 -0.86 -4.32 13.90
N ASN A 131 -1.19 -5.47 13.31
CA ASN A 131 -2.56 -5.77 12.91
C ASN A 131 -3.50 -5.92 14.11
N GLU A 132 -3.05 -6.58 15.18
CA GLU A 132 -3.82 -6.74 16.42
C GLU A 132 -4.06 -5.39 17.11
N LEU A 133 -3.03 -4.55 17.18
CA LEU A 133 -3.16 -3.20 17.74
C LEU A 133 -4.10 -2.32 16.89
N ARG A 134 -4.04 -2.41 15.56
CA ARG A 134 -5.00 -1.72 14.67
C ARG A 134 -6.41 -2.24 14.81
N PHE A 135 -6.58 -3.55 15.00
CA PHE A 135 -7.87 -4.19 15.15
C PHE A 135 -8.65 -3.66 16.36
N VAL A 136 -7.95 -3.33 17.45
CA VAL A 136 -8.56 -2.74 18.65
C VAL A 136 -8.69 -1.21 18.58
N GLY A 137 -8.36 -0.60 17.44
CA GLY A 137 -8.48 0.84 17.21
C GLY A 137 -7.30 1.69 17.66
N LEU A 138 -6.14 1.08 17.96
CA LEU A 138 -4.91 1.83 18.22
C LEU A 138 -4.19 2.17 16.91
N ASP A 139 -3.35 3.20 16.93
CA ASP A 139 -2.49 3.60 15.81
C ASP A 139 -1.03 3.23 16.07
N PRO A 140 -0.62 1.97 15.81
CA PRO A 140 0.73 1.52 16.03
C PRO A 140 1.65 1.84 14.85
N TRP A 141 2.89 2.16 15.20
CA TRP A 141 3.97 2.50 14.29
C TRP A 141 5.05 1.41 14.31
N PRO A 142 5.41 0.83 13.15
CA PRO A 142 6.55 -0.05 13.07
C PRO A 142 7.85 0.74 13.21
N GLY A 143 8.86 0.08 13.76
CA GLY A 143 10.23 0.55 13.69
C GLY A 143 10.70 0.66 12.25
N SER A 144 11.32 1.80 11.94
CA SER A 144 11.88 2.17 10.64
C SER A 144 13.36 2.53 10.81
N ASP A 145 14.07 2.80 9.70
CA ASP A 145 15.47 3.27 9.74
C ASP A 145 15.65 4.53 10.62
N SER A 146 14.59 5.32 10.80
CA SER A 146 14.60 6.56 11.61
C SER A 146 14.17 6.38 13.07
N LEU A 147 13.55 5.24 13.40
CA LEU A 147 12.92 4.97 14.69
C LEU A 147 13.68 3.94 15.51
N ASP A 148 14.17 2.89 14.85
CA ASP A 148 14.84 1.80 15.51
C ASP A 148 16.33 2.11 15.69
N PRO A 149 16.85 2.11 16.93
CA PRO A 149 18.28 2.28 17.19
C PRO A 149 19.04 0.95 17.05
N PHE A 150 18.45 -0.07 16.44
CA PHE A 150 18.99 -1.43 16.43
C PHE A 150 19.84 -1.65 15.18
N ASP A 151 21.00 -2.27 15.35
CA ASP A 151 21.84 -2.74 14.23
C ASP A 151 21.38 -4.11 13.69
N ASP A 152 20.44 -4.77 14.39
CA ASP A 152 19.90 -6.08 14.02
C ASP A 152 18.67 -5.94 13.09
N PRO A 153 18.75 -6.41 11.83
CA PRO A 153 17.64 -6.33 10.86
C PRO A 153 16.41 -7.12 11.30
N GLU A 154 16.57 -8.19 12.09
CA GLU A 154 15.46 -9.01 12.57
C GLU A 154 14.79 -8.41 13.81
N THR A 155 15.29 -7.30 14.33
CA THR A 155 14.71 -6.64 15.49
C THR A 155 13.87 -5.44 15.03
N ILE A 156 12.56 -5.48 15.28
CA ILE A 156 11.61 -4.41 14.87
C ILE A 156 10.91 -3.86 16.10
N GLY A 157 11.11 -2.58 16.39
CA GLY A 157 10.36 -1.91 17.46
C GLY A 157 8.88 -1.76 17.10
N ILE A 158 8.01 -1.86 18.09
CA ILE A 158 6.59 -1.50 17.95
C ILE A 158 6.33 -0.30 18.86
N TYR A 159 5.83 0.77 18.26
CA TYR A 159 5.62 2.05 18.91
C TYR A 159 4.14 2.42 18.88
N VAL A 160 3.67 3.11 19.90
CA VAL A 160 2.35 3.74 19.97
C VAL A 160 2.50 5.11 20.58
N ARG A 161 1.49 5.97 20.48
CA ARG A 161 1.51 7.25 21.20
C ARG A 161 1.49 7.03 22.70
N ALA A 162 2.14 7.92 23.46
CA ALA A 162 2.24 7.83 24.91
C ALA A 162 0.88 7.64 25.63
N PRO A 163 -0.24 8.28 25.22
CA PRO A 163 -1.54 8.06 25.84
C PRO A 163 -2.08 6.63 25.69
N ASP A 164 -1.67 5.93 24.63
CA ASP A 164 -2.14 4.59 24.30
C ASP A 164 -1.29 3.48 24.93
N ARG A 165 -0.20 3.86 25.60
CA ARG A 165 0.82 2.93 26.10
C ARG A 165 0.24 1.82 26.97
N ASP A 166 -0.56 2.17 27.96
CA ASP A 166 -1.03 1.19 28.96
C ASP A 166 -2.01 0.20 28.34
N ALA A 167 -2.91 0.68 27.47
CA ALA A 167 -3.81 -0.17 26.69
C ALA A 167 -3.02 -1.11 25.78
N ALA A 168 -2.01 -0.58 25.08
CA ALA A 168 -1.20 -1.36 24.15
C ALA A 168 -0.32 -2.40 24.87
N VAL A 169 0.31 -2.05 26.00
CA VAL A 169 1.11 -2.99 26.81
C VAL A 169 0.25 -4.13 27.33
N TYR A 170 -0.96 -3.81 27.85
CA TYR A 170 -1.90 -4.82 28.31
C TYR A 170 -2.24 -5.82 27.20
N LEU A 171 -2.57 -5.33 26.00
CA LEU A 171 -2.92 -6.16 24.86
C LEU A 171 -1.73 -7.01 24.38
N VAL A 172 -0.55 -6.40 24.25
CA VAL A 172 0.65 -7.11 23.81
C VAL A 172 1.09 -8.18 24.81
N SER A 173 0.88 -7.97 26.11
CA SER A 173 1.16 -8.99 27.13
C SER A 173 0.19 -10.17 27.10
N GLY A 174 -0.98 -10.01 26.47
CA GLY A 174 -1.95 -11.08 26.19
C GLY A 174 -1.76 -11.77 24.84
N LEU A 175 -1.05 -11.14 23.90
CA LEU A 175 -0.72 -11.72 22.60
C LEU A 175 0.33 -12.83 22.79
N ARG A 176 -0.12 -14.08 22.87
CA ARG A 176 0.74 -15.21 22.52
C ARG A 176 0.91 -15.18 20.99
N PRO A 177 2.13 -15.04 20.46
CA PRO A 177 2.37 -15.40 19.07
C PRO A 177 1.76 -16.79 18.88
N LYS A 178 0.92 -17.00 17.87
CA LYS A 178 0.54 -18.36 17.49
C LYS A 178 1.84 -19.13 17.32
N ASP A 179 1.96 -20.27 17.99
CA ASP A 179 3.18 -21.07 17.92
C ASP A 179 3.41 -21.37 16.43
N PRO A 180 4.59 -21.08 15.86
CA PRO A 180 4.89 -21.44 14.47
C PRO A 180 4.64 -22.93 14.20
N LEU A 181 4.70 -23.75 15.25
CA LEU A 181 4.38 -25.19 15.25
C LEU A 181 2.89 -25.51 15.12
N ASP A 182 1.98 -24.56 15.38
CA ASP A 182 0.53 -24.72 15.20
C ASP A 182 0.08 -24.57 13.73
N ARG A 183 0.99 -24.13 12.85
CA ARG A 183 0.74 -24.13 11.40
C ARG A 183 1.27 -25.44 10.83
N PRO A 184 0.49 -26.14 9.98
CA PRO A 184 1.03 -27.27 9.23
C PRO A 184 2.27 -26.79 8.47
N PRO A 185 3.33 -27.60 8.35
CA PRO A 185 4.54 -27.20 7.65
C PRO A 185 4.14 -26.76 6.24
N THR A 186 4.28 -25.47 5.97
CA THR A 186 4.18 -24.93 4.62
C THR A 186 5.30 -25.56 3.80
N GLU A 187 5.02 -25.88 2.53
CA GLU A 187 6.04 -26.31 1.55
C GLU A 187 7.31 -25.48 1.73
N ASP A 188 8.49 -26.13 1.70
CA ASP A 188 9.79 -25.46 1.82
C ASP A 188 9.76 -24.18 0.96
N PRO A 189 9.66 -22.99 1.58
CA PRO A 189 9.41 -21.79 0.83
C PRO A 189 10.63 -21.54 -0.06
N ASP A 190 10.40 -21.28 -1.35
CA ASP A 190 11.46 -20.95 -2.29
C ASP A 190 12.36 -19.86 -1.66
N PRO A 191 13.64 -20.15 -1.38
CA PRO A 191 14.54 -19.22 -0.68
C PRO A 191 14.61 -17.85 -1.37
N ARG A 192 14.46 -17.82 -2.69
CA ARG A 192 14.37 -16.60 -3.49
C ARG A 192 13.12 -15.80 -3.13
N MET A 193 11.95 -16.43 -3.15
CA MET A 193 10.68 -15.79 -2.83
C MET A 193 10.64 -15.31 -1.38
N ALA A 194 11.15 -16.12 -0.44
CA ALA A 194 11.26 -15.73 0.96
C ALA A 194 12.12 -14.47 1.15
N THR A 195 13.20 -14.34 0.37
CA THR A 195 14.07 -13.14 0.39
C THR A 195 13.36 -11.91 -0.20
N LEU A 196 12.64 -12.07 -1.32
CA LEU A 196 11.88 -10.99 -1.93
C LEU A 196 10.74 -10.51 -1.02
N ASP A 197 9.99 -11.42 -0.40
CA ASP A 197 8.89 -11.08 0.50
C ASP A 197 9.40 -10.41 1.78
N ARG A 198 10.55 -10.85 2.29
CA ARG A 198 11.25 -10.17 3.39
C ARG A 198 11.63 -8.74 3.02
N ALA A 199 12.23 -8.53 1.85
CA ALA A 199 12.61 -7.20 1.39
C ALA A 199 11.38 -6.28 1.21
N ARG A 200 10.26 -6.80 0.70
CA ARG A 200 8.99 -6.07 0.59
C ARG A 200 8.46 -5.67 1.98
N GLY A 201 8.49 -6.57 2.96
CA GLY A 201 8.07 -6.26 4.33
C GLY A 201 8.94 -5.17 4.97
N TYR A 202 10.26 -5.21 4.79
CA TYR A 202 11.13 -4.12 5.26
C TYR A 202 10.84 -2.79 4.56
N LEU A 203 10.57 -2.83 3.25
CA LEU A 203 10.19 -1.64 2.47
C LEU A 203 8.89 -1.02 3.00
N GLU A 204 7.90 -1.83 3.36
CA GLU A 204 6.63 -1.37 3.96
C GLU A 204 6.82 -0.69 5.31
N PHE A 205 7.81 -1.12 6.10
CA PHE A 205 8.11 -0.52 7.40
C PHE A 205 9.07 0.67 7.33
N GLY A 206 9.57 1.03 6.14
CA GLY A 206 10.57 2.07 5.98
C GLY A 206 11.96 1.68 6.51
N LYS A 207 12.26 0.38 6.53
CA LYS A 207 13.59 -0.18 6.80
C LYS A 207 14.36 -0.38 5.49
N TYR A 208 14.68 0.72 4.81
CA TYR A 208 15.26 0.70 3.46
C TYR A 208 16.66 0.09 3.45
N ALA A 209 17.45 0.28 4.52
CA ALA A 209 18.76 -0.33 4.65
C ALA A 209 18.68 -1.87 4.69
N ASP A 210 17.76 -2.41 5.48
CA ASP A 210 17.57 -3.85 5.62
C ASP A 210 16.94 -4.47 4.37
N ALA A 211 15.98 -3.78 3.73
CA ALA A 211 15.44 -4.18 2.43
C ALA A 211 16.55 -4.31 1.38
N ARG A 212 17.46 -3.33 1.30
CA ARG A 212 18.61 -3.40 0.38
C ARG A 212 19.54 -4.56 0.69
N ARG A 213 19.91 -4.74 1.97
CA ARG A 213 20.80 -5.83 2.40
C ARG A 213 20.22 -7.20 2.05
N ALA A 214 18.90 -7.38 2.21
CA ALA A 214 18.22 -8.60 1.81
C ALA A 214 18.31 -8.85 0.29
N LEU A 215 18.22 -7.79 -0.53
CA LEU A 215 18.22 -7.89 -1.99
C LEU A 215 19.61 -8.11 -2.59
N GLU A 216 20.69 -7.73 -1.90
CA GLU A 216 22.07 -7.95 -2.36
C GLU A 216 22.36 -9.44 -2.63
N GLY A 217 21.81 -10.34 -1.82
CA GLY A 217 21.98 -11.79 -1.96
C GLY A 217 21.35 -12.39 -3.23
N LEU A 218 20.46 -11.66 -3.91
CA LEU A 218 19.76 -12.14 -5.11
C LEU A 218 20.45 -11.72 -6.42
N GLY A 219 21.57 -11.00 -6.36
CA GLY A 219 22.43 -10.73 -7.52
C GLY A 219 21.70 -10.08 -8.70
N ALA A 220 21.62 -10.78 -9.84
CA ALA A 220 20.99 -10.30 -11.07
C ALA A 220 19.51 -10.74 -11.22
N ASP A 221 18.84 -11.13 -10.14
CA ASP A 221 17.42 -11.46 -10.19
C ASP A 221 16.58 -10.24 -10.65
N PRO A 222 15.73 -10.41 -11.68
CA PRO A 222 14.87 -9.35 -12.21
C PRO A 222 13.98 -8.64 -11.18
N GLU A 223 13.32 -9.38 -10.29
CA GLU A 223 12.43 -8.80 -9.28
C GLU A 223 13.23 -8.10 -8.19
N ALA A 224 14.41 -8.64 -7.84
CA ALA A 224 15.32 -7.99 -6.91
C ALA A 224 15.89 -6.69 -7.49
N MET A 225 16.14 -6.59 -8.80
CA MET A 225 16.51 -5.34 -9.46
C MET A 225 15.39 -4.30 -9.35
N GLU A 226 14.15 -4.66 -9.72
CA GLU A 226 12.98 -3.77 -9.65
C GLU A 226 12.70 -3.29 -8.21
N LEU A 227 12.90 -4.15 -7.21
CA LEU A 227 12.66 -3.79 -5.80
C LEU A 227 13.81 -2.93 -5.23
N ARG A 228 15.06 -3.11 -5.68
CA ARG A 228 16.20 -2.28 -5.27
C ARG A 228 16.04 -0.84 -5.74
N THR A 229 15.63 -0.64 -6.99
CA THR A 229 15.39 0.69 -7.56
C THR A 229 14.26 1.40 -6.82
N GLU A 230 13.17 0.69 -6.52
CA GLU A 230 12.06 1.21 -5.70
C GLU A 230 12.53 1.56 -4.28
N THR A 231 13.32 0.71 -3.65
CA THR A 231 13.86 0.96 -2.30
C THR A 231 14.72 2.22 -2.26
N LEU A 232 15.57 2.42 -3.27
CA LEU A 232 16.37 3.65 -3.40
C LEU A 232 15.47 4.88 -3.55
N LEU A 233 14.45 4.80 -4.39
CA LEU A 233 13.52 5.90 -4.61
C LEU A 233 12.76 6.27 -3.33
N ARG A 234 12.18 5.29 -2.64
CA ARG A 234 11.42 5.52 -1.39
C ARG A 234 12.30 5.98 -0.24
N SER A 235 13.61 5.74 -0.29
CA SER A 235 14.60 6.34 0.62
C SER A 235 14.99 7.79 0.28
N GLY A 236 14.33 8.42 -0.70
CA GLY A 236 14.60 9.79 -1.16
C GLY A 236 15.80 9.92 -2.11
N ARG A 237 16.43 8.81 -2.54
CA ARG A 237 17.65 8.83 -3.35
C ARG A 237 17.35 8.78 -4.85
N VAL A 238 16.60 9.75 -5.35
CA VAL A 238 16.05 9.75 -6.73
C VAL A 238 17.10 9.50 -7.81
N ARG A 239 18.23 10.24 -7.81
CA ARG A 239 19.27 10.08 -8.85
C ARG A 239 20.02 8.74 -8.78
N PHE A 240 20.21 8.20 -7.58
CA PHE A 240 20.80 6.87 -7.44
C PHE A 240 19.84 5.79 -7.91
N ALA A 241 18.54 5.93 -7.62
CA ALA A 241 17.51 5.04 -8.11
C ALA A 241 17.44 5.04 -9.63
N GLU A 242 17.54 6.22 -10.26
CA GLU A 242 17.56 6.40 -11.72
C GLU A 242 18.73 5.62 -12.35
N GLN A 243 19.96 5.88 -11.86
CA GLN A 243 21.16 5.22 -12.37
C GLN A 243 21.10 3.70 -12.19
N GLU A 244 20.57 3.24 -11.06
CA GLU A 244 20.37 1.82 -10.80
C GLU A 244 19.38 1.21 -11.79
N ALA A 245 18.26 1.89 -12.06
CA ALA A 245 17.24 1.42 -12.98
C ALA A 245 17.74 1.38 -14.43
N GLU A 246 18.49 2.39 -14.88
CA GLU A 246 19.12 2.40 -16.20
C GLU A 246 20.15 1.26 -16.35
N ARG A 247 21.01 1.06 -15.33
CA ARG A 247 21.99 -0.03 -15.32
C ARG A 247 21.32 -1.39 -15.33
N ALA A 248 20.28 -1.57 -14.53
CA ALA A 248 19.50 -2.80 -14.49
C ALA A 248 18.81 -3.06 -15.84
N ALA A 249 18.21 -2.05 -16.45
CA ALA A 249 17.60 -2.17 -17.78
C ALA A 249 18.62 -2.52 -18.89
N ALA A 250 19.87 -2.13 -18.74
CA ALA A 250 20.95 -2.49 -19.67
C ALA A 250 21.48 -3.93 -19.48
N ALA A 251 21.06 -4.65 -18.43
CA ALA A 251 21.53 -6.01 -18.18
C ALA A 251 21.11 -6.98 -19.30
N ALA A 252 22.08 -7.75 -19.79
CA ALA A 252 21.85 -8.76 -20.82
C ALA A 252 20.94 -9.88 -20.30
N GLY A 253 20.10 -10.44 -21.19
CA GLY A 253 19.24 -11.59 -20.86
C GLY A 253 17.93 -11.26 -20.15
N LEU A 254 17.65 -10.00 -19.83
CA LEU A 254 16.34 -9.61 -19.27
C LEU A 254 15.22 -9.78 -20.29
N ALA A 255 14.10 -10.35 -19.83
CA ALA A 255 12.85 -10.38 -20.58
C ALA A 255 12.38 -8.94 -20.88
N GLY A 256 11.83 -8.71 -22.06
CA GLY A 256 11.39 -7.37 -22.49
C GLY A 256 10.45 -6.69 -21.50
N THR A 257 9.54 -7.43 -20.87
CA THR A 257 8.62 -6.86 -19.87
C THR A 257 9.33 -6.32 -18.62
N VAL A 258 10.33 -7.04 -18.11
CA VAL A 258 11.15 -6.58 -16.96
C VAL A 258 11.95 -5.35 -17.38
N ARG A 259 12.62 -5.44 -18.55
CA ARG A 259 13.44 -4.37 -19.07
C ARG A 259 12.64 -3.08 -19.27
N GLY A 260 11.42 -3.21 -19.80
CA GLY A 260 10.48 -2.10 -19.95
C GLY A 260 10.06 -1.50 -18.61
N ARG A 261 9.79 -2.30 -17.57
CA ARG A 261 9.49 -1.77 -16.23
C ARG A 261 10.68 -1.02 -15.61
N LEU A 262 11.89 -1.55 -15.72
CA LEU A 262 13.10 -0.86 -15.26
C LEU A 262 13.34 0.45 -16.02
N ARG A 263 13.16 0.46 -17.35
CA ARG A 263 13.21 1.70 -18.15
C ARG A 263 12.13 2.70 -17.74
N ALA A 264 10.93 2.23 -17.44
CA ALA A 264 9.85 3.08 -16.97
C ALA A 264 10.16 3.71 -15.60
N GLN A 265 10.75 2.93 -14.68
CA GLN A 265 11.25 3.46 -13.41
C GLN A 265 12.31 4.53 -13.62
N ALA A 266 13.29 4.29 -14.50
CA ALA A 266 14.30 5.29 -14.87
C ALA A 266 13.66 6.57 -15.45
N GLY A 267 12.75 6.43 -16.41
CA GLY A 267 12.02 7.56 -17.00
C GLY A 267 11.18 8.32 -15.98
N LEU A 268 10.51 7.62 -15.07
CA LEU A 268 9.79 8.21 -13.94
C LEU A 268 10.74 9.06 -13.09
N MET A 269 11.85 8.49 -12.62
CA MET A 269 12.82 9.18 -11.77
C MET A 269 13.48 10.36 -12.48
N LYS A 270 13.69 10.26 -13.79
CA LYS A 270 14.17 11.34 -14.64
C LYS A 270 13.18 12.52 -14.68
N ALA A 271 11.88 12.26 -14.63
CA ALA A 271 10.83 13.27 -14.57
C ALA A 271 10.52 13.81 -13.15
N LEU A 272 11.06 13.20 -12.10
CA LEU A 272 11.02 13.76 -10.74
C LEU A 272 12.16 14.76 -10.51
N GLY A 273 12.02 15.67 -9.54
CA GLY A 273 13.09 16.52 -9.04
C GLY A 273 14.11 15.75 -8.20
N HIS A 274 15.13 16.43 -7.68
CA HIS A 274 16.09 15.82 -6.73
C HIS A 274 15.44 15.39 -5.40
N ASP A 275 14.43 16.14 -4.98
CA ASP A 275 13.60 15.92 -3.80
C ASP A 275 12.46 14.92 -4.03
N GLY A 276 12.26 14.45 -5.27
CA GLY A 276 11.14 13.60 -5.63
C GLY A 276 9.91 14.36 -6.13
N THR A 277 9.88 15.69 -6.03
CA THR A 277 8.73 16.49 -6.49
C THR A 277 8.51 16.27 -8.00
N PRO A 278 7.29 15.92 -8.46
CA PRO A 278 7.02 15.77 -9.89
C PRO A 278 7.39 17.03 -10.68
N PHE A 279 8.27 16.88 -11.67
CA PHE A 279 8.79 17.99 -12.48
C PHE A 279 9.46 19.11 -11.68
N GLY A 280 9.98 18.78 -10.50
CA GLY A 280 10.70 19.70 -9.62
C GLY A 280 12.11 20.04 -10.10
N SER A 281 12.88 20.70 -9.23
CA SER A 281 14.26 21.09 -9.53
C SER A 281 15.14 19.87 -9.84
N GLY A 282 15.83 19.89 -10.98
CA GLY A 282 16.68 18.78 -11.44
C GLY A 282 15.95 17.68 -12.21
N ALA A 283 14.65 17.82 -12.45
CA ALA A 283 13.91 16.97 -13.37
C ALA A 283 14.29 17.26 -14.83
N ASP A 284 14.31 16.22 -15.66
CA ASP A 284 14.47 16.31 -17.12
C ASP A 284 13.37 15.51 -17.82
N PRO A 285 12.14 16.06 -17.89
CA PRO A 285 11.02 15.35 -18.51
C PRO A 285 11.22 15.13 -20.01
N GLN A 286 12.00 15.96 -20.69
CA GLN A 286 12.33 15.80 -22.11
C GLN A 286 13.19 14.55 -22.34
N ALA A 287 14.19 14.32 -21.49
CA ALA A 287 14.99 13.10 -21.55
C ALA A 287 14.24 11.85 -21.03
N ALA A 288 13.17 12.02 -20.25
CA ALA A 288 12.31 10.90 -19.82
C ALA A 288 11.48 10.29 -20.97
N ILE A 289 11.05 11.10 -21.95
CA ILE A 289 10.20 10.68 -23.07
C ILE A 289 10.78 9.50 -23.86
N PRO A 290 12.02 9.54 -24.40
CA PRO A 290 12.56 8.41 -25.16
C PRO A 290 12.71 7.14 -24.32
N LEU A 291 12.99 7.25 -23.02
CA LEU A 291 13.04 6.09 -22.12
C LEU A 291 11.67 5.45 -21.94
N LEU A 292 10.64 6.27 -21.75
CA LEU A 292 9.26 5.81 -21.56
C LEU A 292 8.66 5.25 -22.86
N ALA A 293 8.99 5.83 -24.01
CA ALA A 293 8.61 5.28 -25.32
C ALA A 293 9.21 3.88 -25.53
N LEU A 294 10.52 3.69 -25.27
CA LEU A 294 11.15 2.37 -25.32
C LEU A 294 10.54 1.39 -24.30
N ALA A 295 10.22 1.87 -23.10
CA ALA A 295 9.54 1.06 -22.09
C ALA A 295 8.16 0.57 -22.58
N GLU A 296 7.41 1.43 -23.27
CA GLU A 296 6.12 1.06 -23.87
C GLU A 296 6.24 0.04 -25.00
N GLU A 297 7.35 0.05 -25.76
CA GLU A 297 7.63 -0.95 -26.80
C GLU A 297 7.98 -2.31 -26.22
N GLU A 298 8.77 -2.34 -25.15
CA GLU A 298 9.24 -3.58 -24.53
C GLU A 298 8.22 -4.22 -23.59
N ALA A 299 7.40 -3.38 -22.94
CA ALA A 299 6.36 -3.78 -22.01
C ALA A 299 4.99 -3.20 -22.40
N PRO A 300 4.46 -3.55 -23.60
CA PRO A 300 3.30 -2.89 -24.20
C PRO A 300 1.97 -3.10 -23.47
N ARG A 301 1.97 -3.96 -22.46
CA ARG A 301 0.78 -4.37 -21.69
C ARG A 301 0.80 -3.89 -20.25
N VAL A 302 1.90 -3.27 -19.80
CA VAL A 302 1.98 -2.71 -18.46
C VAL A 302 1.34 -1.32 -18.50
N LEU A 303 0.22 -1.19 -17.80
CA LEU A 303 -0.62 0.01 -17.82
C LEU A 303 0.13 1.21 -17.25
N ASP A 304 0.80 1.03 -16.12
CA ASP A 304 1.45 2.11 -15.37
C ASP A 304 2.58 2.78 -16.17
N ILE A 305 3.26 2.05 -17.05
CA ILE A 305 4.29 2.62 -17.94
C ILE A 305 3.69 3.71 -18.83
N GLY A 306 2.57 3.40 -19.49
CA GLY A 306 1.95 4.38 -20.37
C GLY A 306 1.23 5.49 -19.59
N LYS A 307 0.79 5.22 -18.36
CA LYS A 307 0.29 6.30 -17.48
C LYS A 307 1.37 7.33 -17.20
N VAL A 308 2.55 6.88 -16.75
CA VAL A 308 3.71 7.74 -16.51
C VAL A 308 4.10 8.49 -17.79
N HIS A 309 4.14 7.80 -18.93
CA HIS A 309 4.45 8.44 -20.21
C HIS A 309 3.48 9.58 -20.55
N ILE A 310 2.18 9.37 -20.38
CA ILE A 310 1.16 10.40 -20.61
C ILE A 310 1.35 11.58 -19.65
N GLU A 311 1.64 11.34 -18.37
CA GLU A 311 1.89 12.44 -17.41
C GLU A 311 3.07 13.32 -17.84
N VAL A 312 4.16 12.70 -18.33
CA VAL A 312 5.33 13.43 -18.85
C VAL A 312 4.99 14.18 -20.14
N LEU A 313 4.32 13.54 -21.09
CA LEU A 313 3.91 14.16 -22.37
C LEU A 313 2.97 15.35 -22.17
N ALA A 314 2.04 15.24 -21.22
CA ALA A 314 1.14 16.32 -20.84
C ALA A 314 1.89 17.50 -20.24
N TYR A 315 2.91 17.25 -19.40
CA TYR A 315 3.73 18.31 -18.82
C TYR A 315 4.54 19.06 -19.87
N VAL A 316 5.22 18.33 -20.79
CA VAL A 316 6.02 18.94 -21.85
C VAL A 316 5.20 19.52 -23.01
N ARG A 317 3.87 19.31 -22.99
CA ARG A 317 2.92 19.72 -24.03
C ARG A 317 3.18 19.12 -25.41
N ASP A 318 3.63 17.86 -25.45
CA ASP A 318 3.72 17.09 -26.71
C ASP A 318 2.35 16.49 -27.04
N GLU A 319 1.52 17.26 -27.73
CA GLU A 319 0.16 16.81 -28.10
C GLU A 319 0.16 15.58 -29.01
N ALA A 320 1.14 15.45 -29.92
CA ALA A 320 1.18 14.35 -30.87
C ALA A 320 1.51 13.03 -30.16
N GLY A 321 2.54 13.03 -29.31
CA GLY A 321 2.88 11.90 -28.47
C GLY A 321 1.75 11.54 -27.50
N LEU A 322 1.15 12.57 -26.87
CA LEU A 322 0.05 12.41 -25.93
C LEU A 322 -1.16 11.72 -26.57
N ARG A 323 -1.59 12.16 -27.76
CA ARG A 323 -2.69 11.52 -28.51
C ARG A 323 -2.36 10.07 -28.86
N ALA A 324 -1.13 9.78 -29.25
CA ALA A 324 -0.71 8.43 -29.61
C ALA A 324 -0.71 7.48 -28.40
N SER A 325 -0.12 7.90 -27.28
CA SER A 325 -0.05 7.10 -26.05
C SER A 325 -1.44 6.93 -25.42
N LEU A 326 -2.27 7.97 -25.39
CA LEU A 326 -3.64 7.86 -24.89
C LEU A 326 -4.45 6.82 -25.68
N ARG A 327 -4.46 6.89 -27.03
CA ARG A 327 -5.13 5.89 -27.89
C ARG A 327 -4.62 4.46 -27.66
N ARG A 328 -3.35 4.29 -27.32
CA ARG A 328 -2.78 2.99 -26.93
C ARG A 328 -3.35 2.53 -25.58
N LEU A 329 -3.37 3.39 -24.57
CA LEU A 329 -3.95 3.08 -23.25
C LEU A 329 -5.44 2.74 -23.33
N GLU A 330 -6.23 3.46 -24.11
CA GLU A 330 -7.66 3.18 -24.32
C GLU A 330 -7.89 1.75 -24.83
N ARG A 331 -7.08 1.31 -25.80
CA ARG A 331 -7.14 -0.05 -26.35
C ARG A 331 -6.69 -1.09 -25.34
N LEU A 332 -5.76 -0.75 -24.45
CA LEU A 332 -5.28 -1.65 -23.42
C LEU A 332 -6.34 -1.86 -22.33
N ASN A 333 -6.88 -0.76 -21.79
CA ASN A 333 -7.88 -0.79 -20.73
C ASN A 333 -8.92 0.36 -20.91
N PRO A 334 -10.10 0.05 -21.49
CA PRO A 334 -11.13 1.06 -21.76
C PRO A 334 -11.79 1.60 -20.48
N ASN A 335 -11.60 0.96 -19.33
CA ASN A 335 -12.14 1.42 -18.05
C ASN A 335 -11.38 2.63 -17.48
N LEU A 336 -10.20 2.94 -18.01
CA LEU A 336 -9.39 4.06 -17.54
C LEU A 336 -10.13 5.41 -17.65
N ILE A 337 -10.69 5.70 -18.83
CA ILE A 337 -11.37 6.99 -19.11
C ILE A 337 -12.75 7.07 -18.48
N SER A 338 -13.44 5.93 -18.35
CA SER A 338 -14.78 5.94 -17.76
C SER A 338 -14.73 6.24 -16.26
N ARG A 339 -13.64 5.87 -15.57
CA ARG A 339 -13.55 5.93 -14.11
C ARG A 339 -12.83 7.15 -13.54
N ASP A 340 -12.03 7.85 -14.34
CA ASP A 340 -11.25 9.00 -13.87
C ASP A 340 -11.60 10.28 -14.62
N GLY A 341 -11.72 11.38 -13.87
CA GLY A 341 -11.99 12.70 -14.43
C GLY A 341 -10.80 13.23 -15.23
N TRP A 342 -9.57 13.05 -14.73
CA TRP A 342 -8.39 13.61 -15.37
C TRP A 342 -8.11 12.96 -16.75
N TRP A 343 -8.18 11.63 -16.85
CA TRP A 343 -8.06 10.92 -18.13
C TRP A 343 -9.15 11.33 -19.13
N ARG A 344 -10.36 11.64 -18.66
CA ARG A 344 -11.48 12.08 -19.49
C ARG A 344 -11.28 13.50 -20.00
N ASP A 345 -10.97 14.43 -19.12
CA ASP A 345 -10.73 15.84 -19.45
C ASP A 345 -9.56 15.98 -20.43
N LEU A 346 -8.49 15.22 -20.19
CA LEU A 346 -7.34 15.16 -21.08
C LEU A 346 -7.73 14.71 -22.50
N ARG A 347 -8.56 13.67 -22.60
CA ARG A 347 -9.06 13.18 -23.90
C ARG A 347 -9.90 14.23 -24.61
N GLU A 348 -10.79 14.92 -23.89
CA GLU A 348 -11.65 15.95 -24.44
C GLU A 348 -10.86 17.14 -24.95
N SER A 349 -9.79 17.54 -24.25
CA SER A 349 -8.90 18.63 -24.68
C SER A 349 -8.11 18.35 -25.98
N LEU A 350 -8.02 17.09 -26.39
CA LEU A 350 -7.27 16.65 -27.57
C LEU A 350 -8.16 16.32 -28.78
N ARG A 351 -9.48 16.49 -28.65
CA ARG A 351 -10.45 16.40 -29.75
C ARG A 351 -10.56 17.75 -30.44
#